data_AF-A0AB73ADU5-F1
#
_entry.id   AF-A0AB73ADU5-F1
#
_cell.length_a   1.000
_cell.length_b   1.000
_cell.length_c   1.000
_cell.angle_alpha   90.00
_cell.angle_beta   90.00
_cell.angle_gamma   90.00
#
_symmetry.space_group_name_H-M   'P 1'
#
loop_
_entity.id
_entity.type
_entity.pdbx_description
1 polymer ?
#
loop_
_entity_poly.entity_id
_entity_poly.type
_entity_poly.pdbx_seq_one_letter_code
_entity_poly.pdbx_strand_id
1 'polypeptide(L)'
;ELKNPQDEPHEYKEVPITEYSPNRFRMGLYEDVLSLIDLYDAGQSDTANYMTDLNDALLVISGDIEAAGLSTEDAIKQKEANMLLLESGTDVNGNKTSVTAGYIYKQYDVNGVEAYKDRVRKDIHEISMVPDLTDDNFSGVQSGEAMKYKLFGFEQMTATKQRLFKKGLMRRYRLLFSLKSSISEMDNSDLKGLRVIFTPNLPKAILEELKSLVDAGAELSQETILGLASFVPDVQAELKRVNKETQKQIGIFDSDGEEVINNKKDETGE
;
A
#
# COMPACT_ATOMS: atom_id res chain seq x y z
N GLU A 1 -38.16 -18.03 14.80
CA GLU A 1 -39.25 -17.20 14.26
C GLU A 1 -39.54 -16.07 15.23
N LEU A 2 -39.68 -14.84 14.73
CA LEU A 2 -40.05 -13.70 15.57
C LEU A 2 -41.49 -13.88 16.04
N LYS A 3 -41.71 -13.90 17.36
CA LYS A 3 -43.05 -13.96 17.96
C LYS A 3 -43.63 -12.55 17.99
N ASN A 4 -44.71 -12.32 17.23
CA ASN A 4 -45.48 -11.06 17.15
C ASN A 4 -44.72 -9.84 16.60
N PRO A 5 -44.35 -9.81 15.31
CA PRO A 5 -43.89 -8.57 14.69
C PRO A 5 -45.03 -7.54 14.68
N GLN A 6 -44.75 -6.32 15.16
CA GLN A 6 -45.62 -5.18 14.90
C GLN A 6 -45.25 -4.63 13.52
N ASP A 7 -46.20 -4.71 12.58
CA ASP A 7 -46.02 -4.23 11.22
C ASP A 7 -46.46 -2.77 11.16
N GLU A 8 -45.50 -1.84 11.18
CA GLU A 8 -45.74 -0.43 10.90
C GLU A 8 -45.40 -0.12 9.44
N PRO A 9 -46.27 0.61 8.71
CA PRO A 9 -45.97 1.03 7.34
C PRO A 9 -44.82 2.05 7.34
N HIS A 10 -43.80 1.82 6.51
CA HIS A 10 -42.71 2.77 6.34
C HIS A 10 -42.90 3.63 5.09
N GLU A 11 -42.39 4.87 5.12
CA GLU A 11 -42.50 5.82 4.01
C GLU A 11 -41.61 5.47 2.80
N TYR A 12 -40.64 4.58 2.97
CA TYR A 12 -39.80 4.12 1.87
C TYR A 12 -40.64 3.29 0.88
N LYS A 13 -40.48 3.53 -0.43
CA LYS A 13 -41.20 2.78 -1.47
C LYS A 13 -40.56 1.42 -1.80
N GLU A 14 -39.45 1.10 -1.15
CA GLU A 14 -38.67 -0.12 -1.28
C GLU A 14 -38.10 -0.51 0.09
N VAL A 15 -37.53 -1.71 0.22
CA VAL A 15 -36.86 -2.17 1.44
C VAL A 15 -35.80 -1.14 1.89
N PRO A 16 -35.85 -0.63 3.14
CA PRO A 16 -34.98 0.45 3.63
C PRO A 16 -33.54 0.01 3.95
N ILE A 17 -33.08 -1.09 3.36
CA ILE A 17 -31.73 -1.64 3.56
C ILE A 17 -30.98 -1.51 2.25
N THR A 18 -29.88 -0.76 2.24
CA THR A 18 -28.97 -0.69 1.08
C THR A 18 -27.76 -1.56 1.30
N GLU A 19 -27.65 -2.62 0.49
CA GLU A 19 -26.49 -3.48 0.44
C GLU A 19 -25.37 -2.85 -0.41
N TYR A 20 -24.15 -2.87 0.11
CA TYR A 20 -22.93 -2.58 -0.64
C TYR A 20 -22.17 -3.88 -0.89
N SER A 21 -22.45 -4.53 -2.00
CA SER A 21 -21.75 -5.78 -2.34
C SER A 21 -20.37 -5.47 -2.93
N PRO A 22 -19.28 -6.04 -2.38
CA PRO A 22 -17.92 -5.80 -2.87
C PRO A 22 -17.63 -6.46 -4.22
N ASN A 23 -18.30 -7.57 -4.53
CA ASN A 23 -18.21 -8.32 -5.79
C ASN A 23 -19.53 -9.10 -6.05
N ARG A 24 -19.58 -9.92 -7.10
CA ARG A 24 -20.77 -10.74 -7.42
C ARG A 24 -21.06 -11.81 -6.37
N PHE A 25 -20.02 -12.31 -5.71
CA PHE A 25 -20.09 -13.44 -4.78
C PHE A 25 -20.28 -13.01 -3.32
N ARG A 26 -20.30 -11.69 -3.05
CA ARG A 26 -20.36 -11.10 -1.70
C ARG A 26 -19.18 -11.48 -0.79
N MET A 27 -18.05 -11.83 -1.40
CA MET A 27 -16.84 -12.21 -0.68
C MET A 27 -15.96 -10.99 -0.37
N GLY A 28 -15.28 -11.03 0.76
CA GLY A 28 -14.23 -10.09 1.13
C GLY A 28 -13.05 -10.10 0.16
N LEU A 29 -12.18 -9.08 0.26
CA LEU A 29 -10.96 -8.97 -0.55
C LEU A 29 -9.90 -10.00 -0.20
N TYR A 30 -9.82 -10.35 1.08
CA TYR A 30 -8.79 -11.22 1.63
C TYR A 30 -9.21 -12.70 1.60
N GLU A 31 -10.48 -13.00 1.33
CA GLU A 31 -11.01 -14.37 1.41
C GLU A 31 -10.33 -15.31 0.41
N ASP A 32 -9.99 -14.81 -0.78
CA ASP A 32 -9.30 -15.59 -1.81
C ASP A 32 -7.86 -15.98 -1.42
N VAL A 33 -7.26 -15.22 -0.49
CA VAL A 33 -5.88 -15.43 0.00
C VAL A 33 -5.82 -15.85 1.47
N LEU A 34 -6.97 -16.09 2.12
CA LEU A 34 -7.04 -16.37 3.55
C LEU A 34 -6.19 -17.59 3.93
N SER A 35 -6.28 -18.67 3.16
CA SER A 35 -5.48 -19.87 3.37
C SER A 35 -3.97 -19.61 3.28
N LEU A 36 -3.55 -18.65 2.46
CA LEU A 36 -2.14 -18.27 2.32
C LEU A 36 -1.68 -17.40 3.50
N ILE A 37 -2.56 -16.54 4.01
CA ILE A 37 -2.30 -15.76 5.23
C ILE A 37 -2.14 -16.72 6.42
N ASP A 38 -3.08 -17.65 6.61
CA ASP A 38 -3.01 -18.66 7.68
C ASP A 38 -1.72 -19.49 7.58
N LEU A 39 -1.33 -19.87 6.36
CA LEU A 39 -0.08 -20.59 6.10
C LEU A 39 1.17 -19.76 6.44
N TYR A 40 1.16 -18.47 6.11
CA TYR A 40 2.25 -17.56 6.45
C TYR A 40 2.39 -17.41 7.97
N ASP A 41 1.28 -17.21 8.67
CA ASP A 41 1.23 -17.07 10.13
C ASP A 41 1.70 -18.36 10.83
N ALA A 42 1.30 -19.52 10.32
CA ALA A 42 1.80 -20.81 10.80
C ALA A 42 3.32 -20.93 10.60
N GLY A 43 3.84 -20.53 9.43
CA GLY A 43 5.28 -20.55 9.16
C GLY A 43 6.09 -19.64 10.08
N GLN A 44 5.55 -18.47 10.44
CA GLN A 44 6.17 -17.58 11.43
C GLN A 44 6.15 -18.20 12.83
N SER A 45 5.02 -18.78 13.22
CA SER A 45 4.86 -19.47 14.52
C SER A 45 5.84 -20.64 14.65
N ASP A 46 6.00 -21.45 13.62
CA ASP A 46 6.94 -22.57 13.60
C ASP A 46 8.40 -22.12 13.75
N THR A 47 8.76 -20.97 13.17
CA THR A 47 10.10 -20.40 13.33
C THR A 47 10.33 -19.87 14.74
N ALA A 48 9.33 -19.22 15.34
CA ALA A 48 9.41 -18.78 16.73
C ALA A 48 9.56 -19.98 17.69
N ASN A 49 8.81 -21.06 17.44
CA ASN A 49 8.92 -22.31 18.18
C ASN A 49 10.32 -22.91 18.03
N TYR A 50 10.86 -22.99 16.81
CA TYR A 50 12.22 -23.50 16.59
C TYR A 50 13.29 -22.71 17.36
N MET A 51 13.20 -21.37 17.39
CA MET A 51 14.14 -20.54 18.14
C MET A 51 14.06 -20.80 19.66
N THR A 52 12.88 -21.19 20.14
CA THR A 52 12.67 -21.56 21.55
C THR A 52 13.20 -22.97 21.83
N ASP A 53 12.86 -23.95 20.99
CA ASP A 53 13.29 -25.35 21.11
C ASP A 53 14.82 -25.49 21.07
N LEU A 54 15.52 -24.61 20.37
CA LEU A 54 16.98 -24.59 20.36
C LEU A 54 17.58 -24.35 21.76
N ASN A 55 16.87 -23.63 22.64
CA ASN A 55 17.27 -23.43 24.03
C ASN A 55 17.14 -24.73 24.86
N ASP A 56 16.18 -25.58 24.51
CA ASP A 56 15.88 -26.84 25.20
C ASP A 56 16.62 -28.05 24.60
N ALA A 57 17.67 -27.81 23.80
CA ALA A 57 18.40 -28.85 23.10
C ALA A 57 18.95 -29.94 24.04
N LEU A 58 18.81 -31.21 23.64
CA LEU A 58 19.29 -32.34 24.42
C LEU A 58 20.79 -32.50 24.21
N LEU A 59 21.57 -32.37 25.28
CA LEU A 59 22.98 -32.72 25.26
C LEU A 59 23.14 -34.24 25.11
N VAL A 60 23.86 -34.67 24.08
CA VAL A 60 24.26 -36.06 23.89
C VAL A 60 25.78 -36.18 23.96
N ILE A 61 26.22 -37.11 24.79
CA ILE A 61 27.63 -37.48 24.96
C ILE A 61 27.79 -38.87 24.38
N SER A 62 28.67 -39.00 23.39
CA SER A 62 28.95 -40.26 22.71
C SER A 62 30.43 -40.60 22.83
N GLY A 63 30.73 -41.81 23.29
CA GLY A 63 32.08 -42.32 23.51
C GLY A 63 32.09 -43.53 24.45
N ASP A 64 33.28 -43.97 24.86
CA ASP A 64 33.45 -45.03 25.85
C ASP A 64 33.30 -44.45 27.27
N ILE A 65 32.04 -44.32 27.71
CA ILE A 65 31.68 -43.68 28.99
C ILE A 65 32.14 -44.54 30.17
N GLU A 66 32.22 -45.87 30.00
CA GLU A 66 32.70 -46.79 31.03
C GLU A 66 34.22 -46.65 31.25
N ALA A 67 35.01 -46.49 30.18
CA ALA A 67 36.44 -46.23 30.28
C ALA A 67 36.77 -44.85 30.88
N ALA A 68 35.88 -43.87 30.72
CA ALA A 68 36.01 -42.52 31.29
C ALA A 68 35.65 -42.44 32.78
N GLY A 69 35.14 -43.52 33.40
CA GLY A 69 34.82 -43.57 34.84
C GLY A 69 33.73 -42.59 35.28
N LEU A 70 32.95 -42.03 34.36
CA LEU A 70 31.94 -41.01 34.64
C LEU A 70 30.67 -41.66 35.20
N SER A 71 30.41 -41.44 36.49
CA SER A 71 29.16 -41.87 37.12
C SER A 71 28.00 -40.96 36.74
N THR A 72 26.76 -41.46 36.87
CA THR A 72 25.54 -40.67 36.62
C THR A 72 25.42 -39.47 37.57
N GLU A 73 25.94 -39.57 38.79
CA GLU A 73 25.97 -38.47 39.75
C GLU A 73 26.96 -37.36 39.34
N ASP A 74 28.10 -37.71 38.76
CA ASP A 74 29.08 -36.72 38.30
C ASP A 74 28.61 -36.00 37.04
N ALA A 75 27.84 -36.67 36.18
CA ALA A 75 27.16 -36.04 35.05
C ALA A 75 26.11 -34.99 35.51
N ILE A 76 25.39 -35.25 36.61
CA ILE A 76 24.44 -34.29 37.19
C ILE A 76 25.18 -33.07 37.76
N LYS A 77 26.29 -33.27 38.47
CA LYS A 77 27.12 -32.16 38.99
C LYS A 77 27.70 -31.30 37.87
N GLN A 78 28.14 -31.93 36.78
CA GLN A 78 28.63 -31.24 35.58
C GLN A 78 27.54 -30.41 34.91
N LYS A 79 26.31 -30.95 34.83
CA LYS A 79 25.14 -30.21 34.36
C LYS A 79 24.84 -29.00 35.25
N GLU A 80 24.85 -29.15 36.57
CA GLU A 80 24.63 -28.02 37.50
C GLU A 80 25.74 -26.96 37.43
N ALA A 81 26.98 -27.38 37.16
CA ALA A 81 28.13 -26.49 36.98
C ALA A 81 28.21 -25.83 35.60
N ASN A 82 27.28 -26.13 34.67
CA ASN A 82 27.31 -25.68 33.27
C ASN A 82 28.63 -26.02 32.53
N MET A 83 29.28 -27.15 32.88
CA MET A 83 30.57 -27.54 32.29
C MET A 83 30.66 -29.06 32.15
N LEU A 84 31.13 -29.54 30.99
CA LEU A 84 31.32 -30.97 30.72
C LEU A 84 32.81 -31.31 30.60
N LEU A 85 33.24 -32.32 31.36
CA LEU A 85 34.57 -32.90 31.24
C LEU A 85 34.44 -34.22 30.47
N LEU A 86 35.03 -34.25 29.27
CA LEU A 86 35.06 -35.43 28.42
C LEU A 86 36.48 -36.01 28.46
N GLU A 87 36.62 -37.26 28.90
CA GLU A 87 37.90 -37.97 28.92
C GLU A 87 37.89 -39.09 27.89
N SER A 88 38.90 -39.09 27.01
CA SER A 88 39.09 -40.17 26.03
C SER A 88 39.97 -41.27 26.61
N GLY A 89 39.49 -42.51 26.61
CA GLY A 89 40.29 -43.71 26.90
C GLY A 89 41.18 -44.15 25.74
N THR A 90 41.85 -45.29 25.90
CA THR A 90 42.65 -45.96 24.85
C THR A 90 42.05 -47.34 24.57
N ASP A 91 41.83 -47.70 23.30
CA ASP A 91 41.28 -48.99 22.92
C ASP A 91 42.27 -50.15 23.20
N VAL A 92 41.79 -51.39 23.07
CA VAL A 92 42.61 -52.61 23.23
C VAL A 92 43.80 -52.72 22.28
N ASN A 93 43.85 -51.88 21.23
CA ASN A 93 44.90 -51.81 20.22
C ASN A 93 45.86 -50.63 20.43
N GLY A 94 45.69 -49.83 21.50
CA GLY A 94 46.53 -48.67 21.80
C GLY A 94 46.14 -47.37 21.08
N ASN A 95 45.00 -47.34 20.37
CA ASN A 95 44.49 -46.13 19.73
C ASN A 95 43.70 -45.30 20.73
N LYS A 96 43.84 -43.97 20.67
CA LYS A 96 42.99 -43.07 21.46
C LYS A 96 41.54 -43.19 20.98
N THR A 97 40.64 -43.43 21.92
CA THR A 97 39.19 -43.29 21.68
C THR A 97 38.84 -41.80 21.55
N SER A 98 37.71 -41.48 20.93
CA SER A 98 37.22 -40.10 20.84
C SER A 98 35.90 -39.97 21.58
N VAL A 99 35.83 -39.06 22.55
CA VAL A 99 34.57 -38.66 23.17
C VAL A 99 34.16 -37.33 22.57
N THR A 100 32.92 -37.24 22.10
CA THR A 100 32.36 -36.01 21.55
C THR A 100 31.07 -35.69 22.29
N ALA A 101 30.90 -34.42 22.64
CA ALA A 101 29.62 -33.90 23.11
C ALA A 101 29.06 -32.97 22.04
N GLY A 102 27.78 -33.11 21.79
CA GLY A 102 27.02 -32.26 20.90
C GLY A 102 25.60 -32.13 21.39
N TYR A 103 24.95 -31.04 21.01
CA TYR A 103 23.53 -30.90 21.23
C TYR A 103 22.77 -31.55 20.09
N ILE A 104 21.84 -32.44 20.43
CA ILE A 104 20.81 -32.89 19.51
C ILE A 104 19.63 -31.92 19.66
N TYR A 105 19.42 -31.15 18.61
CA TYR A 105 18.25 -30.33 18.41
C TYR A 105 17.67 -30.64 17.04
N LYS A 106 16.39 -30.30 16.85
CA LYS A 106 15.72 -30.46 15.57
C LYS A 106 16.46 -29.63 14.52
N GLN A 107 17.04 -30.26 13.51
CA GLN A 107 17.71 -29.55 12.42
C GLN A 107 16.66 -28.84 11.56
N TYR A 108 16.80 -27.53 11.42
CA TYR A 108 15.86 -26.68 10.67
C TYR A 108 16.57 -26.06 9.48
N ASP A 109 16.01 -26.25 8.28
CA ASP A 109 16.49 -25.56 7.08
C ASP A 109 15.95 -24.13 7.05
N VAL A 110 16.67 -23.22 7.70
CA VAL A 110 16.30 -21.80 7.77
C VAL A 110 16.19 -21.21 6.37
N ASN A 111 17.11 -21.55 5.47
CA ASN A 111 17.13 -20.99 4.12
C ASN A 111 15.93 -21.46 3.29
N GLY A 112 15.61 -22.76 3.34
CA GLY A 112 14.44 -23.32 2.66
C GLY A 112 13.13 -22.75 3.18
N VAL A 113 13.01 -22.57 4.49
CA VAL A 113 11.80 -22.01 5.11
C VAL A 113 11.63 -20.53 4.79
N GLU A 114 12.67 -19.72 4.91
CA GLU A 114 12.57 -18.29 4.55
C GLU A 114 12.24 -18.13 3.05
N ALA A 115 12.85 -18.92 2.17
CA ALA A 115 12.49 -18.93 0.75
C ALA A 115 11.02 -19.35 0.50
N TYR A 116 10.50 -20.29 1.28
CA TYR A 116 9.09 -20.68 1.22
C TYR A 116 8.16 -19.57 1.70
N LYS A 117 8.46 -18.92 2.82
CA LYS A 117 7.69 -17.79 3.35
C LYS A 117 7.67 -16.62 2.36
N ASP A 118 8.80 -16.31 1.74
CA ASP A 118 8.91 -15.29 0.71
C ASP A 118 8.04 -15.62 -0.51
N ARG A 119 7.98 -16.89 -0.90
CA ARG A 119 7.07 -17.35 -1.95
C ARG A 119 5.61 -17.16 -1.55
N VAL A 120 5.21 -17.59 -0.35
CA VAL A 120 3.83 -17.42 0.14
C VAL A 120 3.45 -15.95 0.18
N ARG A 121 4.34 -15.07 0.67
CA ARG A 121 4.15 -13.61 0.63
C ARG A 121 3.92 -13.09 -0.78
N LYS A 122 4.73 -13.51 -1.75
CA LYS A 122 4.59 -13.12 -3.16
C LYS A 122 3.26 -13.62 -3.75
N ASP A 123 2.89 -14.87 -3.49
CA ASP A 123 1.64 -15.47 -3.96
C ASP A 123 0.42 -14.70 -3.40
N ILE A 124 0.46 -14.26 -2.13
CA ILE A 124 -0.59 -13.41 -1.53
C ILE A 124 -0.76 -12.11 -2.34
N HIS A 125 0.34 -11.40 -2.63
CA HIS A 125 0.30 -10.13 -3.37
C HIS A 125 -0.16 -10.32 -4.82
N GLU A 126 0.27 -11.39 -5.49
CA GLU A 126 -0.11 -11.70 -6.86
C GLU A 126 -1.60 -12.06 -6.98
N ILE A 127 -2.10 -12.94 -6.10
CA ILE A 127 -3.50 -13.40 -6.14
C ILE A 127 -4.46 -12.30 -5.68
N SER A 128 -4.11 -11.55 -4.63
CA SER A 128 -4.93 -10.44 -4.14
C SER A 128 -4.85 -9.20 -5.04
N MET A 129 -3.93 -9.18 -6.02
CA MET A 129 -3.57 -8.02 -6.85
C MET A 129 -3.26 -6.77 -6.01
N VAL A 130 -2.75 -6.96 -4.79
CA VAL A 130 -2.30 -5.87 -3.93
C VAL A 130 -0.81 -5.64 -4.18
N PRO A 131 -0.39 -4.44 -4.60
CA PRO A 131 1.01 -4.15 -4.88
C PRO A 131 1.87 -4.28 -3.62
N ASP A 132 3.01 -4.95 -3.72
CA ASP A 132 4.04 -4.98 -2.67
C ASP A 132 4.94 -3.74 -2.81
N LEU A 133 4.84 -2.83 -1.84
CA LEU A 133 5.64 -1.59 -1.81
C LEU A 133 7.08 -1.83 -1.36
N THR A 134 7.36 -3.01 -0.79
CA THR A 134 8.69 -3.41 -0.30
C THR A 134 9.44 -4.31 -1.28
N ASP A 135 8.82 -4.65 -2.42
CA ASP A 135 9.48 -5.37 -3.49
C ASP A 135 10.68 -4.56 -4.00
N ASP A 136 11.86 -5.18 -4.07
CA ASP A 136 13.08 -4.56 -4.60
C ASP A 136 12.91 -4.12 -6.05
N ASN A 137 11.98 -4.74 -6.79
CA ASN A 137 11.64 -4.24 -8.12
C ASN A 137 10.91 -2.88 -8.04
N PHE A 138 10.25 -2.54 -6.94
CA PHE A 138 9.56 -1.27 -6.71
C PHE A 138 10.52 -0.14 -6.32
N SER A 139 11.68 -0.46 -5.74
CA SER A 139 12.68 0.52 -5.26
C SER A 139 13.70 0.99 -6.32
N GLY A 140 13.68 0.42 -7.52
CA GLY A 140 14.49 0.89 -8.66
C GLY A 140 14.00 2.21 -9.26
N VAL A 141 14.82 2.85 -10.09
CA VAL A 141 14.45 3.99 -10.95
C VAL A 141 13.45 3.52 -12.00
N GLN A 142 12.24 3.18 -11.58
CA GLN A 142 11.15 2.78 -12.45
C GLN A 142 10.51 4.05 -13.00
N SER A 143 10.38 4.14 -14.32
CA SER A 143 9.60 5.20 -14.96
C SER A 143 8.16 5.16 -14.44
N GLY A 144 7.46 6.30 -14.47
CA GLY A 144 6.05 6.35 -14.06
C GLY A 144 5.17 5.30 -14.76
N GLU A 145 5.55 4.93 -15.99
CA GLU A 145 4.88 3.90 -16.78
C GLU A 145 5.06 2.47 -16.23
N ALA A 146 6.26 2.10 -15.77
CA ALA A 146 6.49 0.78 -15.17
C ALA A 146 5.68 0.60 -13.88
N MET A 147 5.52 1.68 -13.10
CA MET A 147 4.68 1.68 -11.90
C MET A 147 3.20 1.47 -12.26
N LYS A 148 2.70 2.07 -13.35
CA LYS A 148 1.31 1.83 -13.81
C LYS A 148 1.04 0.36 -14.16
N TYR A 149 1.95 -0.30 -14.88
CA TYR A 149 1.77 -1.73 -15.20
C TYR A 149 1.71 -2.61 -13.96
N LYS A 150 2.50 -2.29 -12.93
CA LYS A 150 2.44 -3.00 -11.64
C LYS A 150 1.13 -2.76 -10.88
N LEU A 151 0.59 -1.55 -10.97
CA LEU A 151 -0.68 -1.18 -10.34
C LEU A 151 -1.91 -1.62 -11.15
N PHE A 152 -1.74 -2.09 -12.39
CA PHE A 152 -2.85 -2.39 -13.29
C PHE A 152 -3.88 -3.34 -12.68
N GLY A 153 -3.46 -4.45 -12.08
CA GLY A 153 -4.38 -5.38 -11.41
C GLY A 153 -5.19 -4.71 -10.29
N PHE A 154 -4.51 -3.92 -9.45
CA PHE A 154 -5.12 -3.15 -8.38
C PHE A 154 -6.12 -2.10 -8.90
N GLU A 155 -5.79 -1.40 -9.98
CA GLU A 155 -6.67 -0.41 -10.61
C GLU A 155 -7.94 -1.08 -11.18
N GLN A 156 -7.82 -2.26 -11.80
CA GLN A 156 -8.96 -3.02 -12.32
C GLN A 156 -9.91 -3.46 -11.20
N MET A 157 -9.35 -3.89 -10.07
CA MET A 157 -10.13 -4.22 -8.87
C MET A 157 -10.81 -2.98 -8.28
N THR A 158 -10.08 -1.86 -8.20
CA THR A 158 -10.59 -0.58 -7.73
C THR A 158 -11.74 -0.09 -8.60
N ALA A 159 -11.60 -0.13 -9.93
CA ALA A 159 -12.64 0.26 -10.87
C ALA A 159 -13.92 -0.59 -10.72
N THR A 160 -13.76 -1.90 -10.53
CA THR A 160 -14.89 -2.81 -10.27
C THR A 160 -15.61 -2.46 -8.98
N LYS A 161 -14.87 -2.16 -7.90
CA LYS A 161 -15.44 -1.75 -6.62
C LYS A 161 -16.12 -0.40 -6.70
N GLN A 162 -15.50 0.61 -7.31
CA GLN A 162 -16.11 1.92 -7.51
C GLN A 162 -17.45 1.81 -8.26
N ARG A 163 -17.53 0.94 -9.27
CA ARG A 163 -18.78 0.67 -10.00
C ARG A 163 -19.87 0.09 -9.10
N LEU A 164 -19.55 -0.92 -8.30
CA LEU A 164 -20.51 -1.55 -7.38
C LEU A 164 -20.91 -0.61 -6.23
N PHE A 165 -19.94 0.14 -5.70
CA PHE A 165 -20.18 1.14 -4.67
C PHE A 165 -21.07 2.27 -5.18
N LYS A 166 -20.86 2.73 -6.42
CA LYS A 166 -21.74 3.70 -7.11
C LYS A 166 -23.16 3.16 -7.21
N LYS A 167 -23.36 1.88 -7.52
CA LYS A 167 -24.69 1.26 -7.55
C LYS A 167 -25.37 1.30 -6.17
N GLY A 168 -24.63 0.99 -5.11
CA GLY A 168 -25.10 1.11 -3.72
C GLY A 168 -25.47 2.54 -3.35
N LEU A 169 -24.60 3.51 -3.65
CA LEU A 169 -24.87 4.93 -3.41
C LEU A 169 -26.12 5.40 -4.14
N MET A 170 -26.26 5.09 -5.43
CA MET A 170 -27.44 5.47 -6.21
C MET A 170 -28.73 4.88 -5.61
N ARG A 171 -28.68 3.65 -5.11
CA ARG A 171 -29.82 3.04 -4.41
C ARG A 171 -30.12 3.76 -3.09
N ARG A 172 -29.10 4.09 -2.29
CA ARG A 172 -29.25 4.86 -1.05
C ARG A 172 -29.91 6.20 -1.32
N TYR A 173 -29.44 6.95 -2.32
CA TYR A 173 -30.03 8.22 -2.70
C TYR A 173 -31.46 8.05 -3.20
N ARG A 174 -31.78 6.99 -3.97
CA ARG A 174 -33.16 6.70 -4.39
C ARG A 174 -34.09 6.48 -3.19
N LEU A 175 -33.64 5.76 -2.17
CA LEU A 175 -34.41 5.59 -0.94
C LEU A 175 -34.65 6.94 -0.23
N LEU A 176 -33.61 7.78 -0.13
CA LEU A 176 -33.73 9.12 0.48
C LEU A 176 -34.73 9.99 -0.28
N PHE A 177 -34.63 10.04 -1.62
CA PHE A 177 -35.56 10.79 -2.46
C PHE A 177 -36.97 10.17 -2.52
N SER A 178 -37.16 8.93 -2.04
CA SER A 178 -38.48 8.31 -1.95
C SER A 178 -39.30 8.79 -0.74
N LEU A 179 -38.66 9.41 0.26
CA LEU A 179 -39.27 9.99 1.47
C LEU A 179 -40.02 11.30 1.19
N LYS A 180 -40.91 11.26 0.19
CA LYS A 180 -41.62 12.42 -0.37
C LYS A 180 -42.50 13.17 0.63
N SER A 181 -42.90 12.52 1.73
CA SER A 181 -43.74 13.09 2.79
C SER A 181 -42.96 13.90 3.82
N SER A 182 -41.66 13.64 3.98
CA SER A 182 -40.83 14.23 5.04
C SER A 182 -39.90 15.35 4.55
N ILE A 183 -39.56 15.39 3.26
CA ILE A 183 -38.65 16.38 2.66
C ILE A 183 -39.33 17.00 1.43
N SER A 184 -39.99 18.14 1.60
CA SER A 184 -40.79 18.78 0.53
C SER A 184 -39.97 19.36 -0.63
N GLU A 185 -38.64 19.39 -0.49
CA GLU A 185 -37.72 20.16 -1.33
C GLU A 185 -37.01 19.33 -2.42
N MET A 186 -37.14 18.00 -2.41
CA MET A 186 -36.41 17.11 -3.33
C MET A 186 -37.30 16.02 -3.93
N ASP A 187 -37.24 15.84 -5.25
CA ASP A 187 -37.97 14.80 -5.96
C ASP A 187 -37.01 13.80 -6.64
N ASN A 188 -37.50 12.62 -6.99
CA ASN A 188 -36.69 11.58 -7.65
C ASN A 188 -36.16 12.02 -9.03
N SER A 189 -36.69 13.10 -9.62
CA SER A 189 -36.15 13.72 -10.83
C SER A 189 -34.73 14.26 -10.66
N ASP A 190 -34.37 14.69 -9.44
CA ASP A 190 -33.08 15.32 -9.12
C ASP A 190 -31.93 14.30 -9.09
N LEU A 191 -32.27 13.01 -8.98
CA LEU A 191 -31.33 11.89 -9.04
C LEU A 191 -30.61 11.80 -10.39
N LYS A 192 -31.21 12.31 -11.48
CA LYS A 192 -30.56 12.39 -12.80
C LYS A 192 -29.37 13.37 -12.83
N GLY A 193 -29.37 14.38 -11.95
CA GLY A 193 -28.27 15.33 -11.81
C GLY A 193 -27.13 14.85 -10.91
N LEU A 194 -27.36 13.81 -10.12
CA LEU A 194 -26.38 13.32 -9.15
C LEU A 194 -25.20 12.62 -9.85
N ARG A 195 -24.00 13.20 -9.69
CA ARG A 195 -22.75 12.61 -10.18
C ARG A 195 -21.86 12.22 -9.01
N VAL A 196 -21.56 10.92 -8.90
CA VAL A 196 -20.55 10.41 -7.97
C VAL A 196 -19.21 10.35 -8.70
N ILE A 197 -18.22 11.07 -8.17
CA ILE A 197 -16.83 11.13 -8.67
C ILE A 197 -15.93 10.48 -7.62
N PHE A 198 -15.08 9.55 -8.06
CA PHE A 198 -14.04 8.96 -7.22
C PHE A 198 -12.69 9.51 -7.66
N THR A 199 -11.91 10.02 -6.73
CA THR A 199 -10.56 10.54 -6.99
C THR A 199 -9.54 9.60 -6.35
N PRO A 200 -8.84 8.75 -7.12
CA PRO A 200 -7.82 7.87 -6.56
C PRO A 200 -6.59 8.67 -6.13
N ASN A 201 -6.02 8.30 -4.98
CA ASN A 201 -4.81 8.91 -4.46
C ASN A 201 -3.58 8.11 -4.92
N LEU A 202 -3.30 8.15 -6.23
CA LEU A 202 -2.14 7.48 -6.82
C LEU A 202 -0.99 8.48 -7.02
N PRO A 203 0.28 8.05 -6.88
CA PRO A 203 1.42 8.85 -7.30
C PRO A 203 1.31 9.18 -8.78
N LYS A 204 1.32 10.45 -9.15
CA LYS A 204 1.24 10.90 -10.55
C LYS A 204 2.59 11.41 -11.00
N ALA A 205 3.09 10.88 -12.12
CA ALA A 205 4.28 11.39 -12.79
C ALA A 205 3.93 12.62 -13.65
N ILE A 206 3.50 13.69 -13.00
CA ILE A 206 2.99 14.92 -13.64
C ILE A 206 4.03 15.52 -14.62
N LEU A 207 5.32 15.44 -14.28
CA LEU A 207 6.40 15.96 -15.13
C LEU A 207 6.57 15.18 -16.44
N GLU A 208 6.41 13.85 -16.41
CA GLU A 208 6.49 13.02 -17.62
C GLU A 208 5.29 13.29 -18.55
N GLU A 209 4.10 13.44 -17.96
CA GLU A 209 2.87 13.79 -18.68
C GLU A 209 2.97 15.18 -19.32
N LEU A 210 3.43 16.18 -18.56
CA LEU A 210 3.69 17.53 -19.08
C LEU A 210 4.68 17.53 -20.24
N LYS A 211 5.81 16.83 -20.09
CA LYS A 211 6.82 16.76 -21.14
C LYS A 211 6.25 16.12 -22.40
N SER A 212 5.51 15.02 -22.25
CA SER A 212 4.85 14.34 -23.38
C SER A 212 3.81 15.23 -24.08
N LEU A 213 3.05 16.03 -23.33
CA LEU A 213 2.09 16.98 -23.90
C LEU A 213 2.78 18.11 -24.67
N VAL A 214 3.85 18.68 -24.10
CA VAL A 214 4.66 19.71 -24.77
C VAL A 214 5.31 19.15 -26.03
N ASP A 215 5.89 17.95 -25.95
CA ASP A 215 6.51 17.26 -27.09
C ASP A 215 5.47 16.93 -28.20
N ALA A 216 4.21 16.70 -27.82
CA ALA A 216 3.08 16.51 -28.74
C ALA A 216 2.53 17.84 -29.33
N GLY A 217 3.10 18.98 -28.95
CA GLY A 217 2.70 20.31 -29.45
C GLY A 217 1.53 20.96 -28.71
N ALA A 218 1.19 20.49 -27.51
CA ALA A 218 0.16 21.13 -26.70
C ALA A 218 0.70 22.43 -26.06
N GLU A 219 0.03 23.54 -26.30
CA GLU A 219 0.26 24.80 -25.59
C GLU A 219 -0.52 24.79 -24.27
N LEU A 220 0.20 24.86 -23.15
CA LEU A 220 -0.39 24.89 -21.81
C LEU A 220 -0.45 26.32 -21.29
N SER A 221 -1.57 26.69 -20.68
CA SER A 221 -1.70 27.99 -20.04
C SER A 221 -0.74 28.11 -18.85
N GLN A 222 -0.22 29.31 -18.60
CA GLN A 222 0.62 29.58 -17.42
C GLN A 222 -0.11 29.25 -16.11
N GLU A 223 -1.43 29.43 -16.07
CA GLU A 223 -2.26 29.04 -14.92
C GLU A 223 -2.18 27.53 -14.65
N THR A 224 -2.28 26.71 -15.70
CA THR A 224 -2.19 25.26 -15.58
C THR A 224 -0.80 24.83 -15.12
N ILE A 225 0.28 25.45 -15.63
CA ILE A 225 1.65 25.11 -15.26
C ILE A 225 1.93 25.48 -13.79
N LEU A 226 1.55 26.69 -13.38
CA LEU A 226 1.75 27.18 -12.02
C LEU A 226 0.89 26.43 -11.00
N GLY A 227 -0.31 25.96 -11.39
CA GLY A 227 -1.15 25.12 -10.54
C GLY A 227 -0.57 23.75 -10.21
N LEU A 228 0.48 23.30 -10.92
CA LEU A 228 1.19 22.06 -10.62
C LEU A 228 2.35 22.27 -9.63
N ALA A 229 2.75 23.51 -9.38
CA ALA A 229 3.83 23.84 -8.46
C ALA A 229 3.33 23.87 -7.01
N SER A 230 3.76 22.90 -6.20
CA SER A 230 3.40 22.80 -4.78
C SER A 230 3.85 23.99 -3.93
N PHE A 231 4.84 24.76 -4.39
CA PHE A 231 5.34 25.96 -3.73
C PHE A 231 4.56 27.24 -4.09
N VAL A 232 3.58 27.16 -5.00
CA VAL A 232 2.72 28.29 -5.39
C VAL A 232 1.34 28.11 -4.73
N PRO A 233 1.09 28.74 -3.57
CA PRO A 233 -0.17 28.57 -2.83
C PRO A 233 -1.37 29.25 -3.52
N ASP A 234 -1.15 30.34 -4.27
CA ASP A 234 -2.20 31.02 -5.04
C ASP A 234 -1.69 31.36 -6.45
N VAL A 235 -2.18 30.60 -7.42
CA VAL A 235 -1.83 30.73 -8.84
C VAL A 235 -2.25 32.08 -9.43
N GLN A 236 -3.40 32.61 -8.99
CA GLN A 236 -3.95 33.87 -9.51
C GLN A 236 -3.16 35.06 -8.98
N ALA A 237 -2.69 35.00 -7.73
CA ALA A 237 -1.78 36.00 -7.19
C ALA A 237 -0.44 36.01 -7.93
N GLU A 238 0.10 34.84 -8.27
CA GLU A 238 1.38 34.71 -8.98
C GLU A 238 1.29 35.23 -10.42
N LEU A 239 0.23 34.88 -11.16
CA LEU A 239 -0.03 35.43 -12.50
C LEU A 239 -0.10 36.95 -12.49
N LYS A 240 -0.70 37.56 -11.46
CA LYS A 240 -0.75 39.02 -11.32
C LYS A 240 0.63 39.63 -11.06
N ARG A 241 1.53 38.92 -10.36
CA ARG A 241 2.91 39.38 -10.14
C ARG A 241 3.72 39.33 -11.45
N VAL A 242 3.63 38.21 -12.17
CA VAL A 242 4.27 38.03 -13.49
C VAL A 242 3.82 39.12 -14.46
N ASN A 243 2.50 39.36 -14.58
CA ASN A 243 1.98 40.42 -15.46
C ASN A 243 2.49 41.82 -15.08
N LYS A 244 2.62 42.12 -13.78
CA LYS A 244 3.21 43.40 -13.32
C LYS A 244 4.69 43.51 -13.66
N GLU A 245 5.45 42.42 -13.65
CA GLU A 245 6.86 42.39 -14.03
C GLU A 245 7.03 42.55 -15.54
N THR A 246 6.20 41.88 -16.34
CA THR A 246 6.19 42.01 -17.81
C THR A 246 5.80 43.43 -18.25
N GLN A 247 4.77 44.03 -17.63
CA GLN A 247 4.38 45.42 -17.91
C GLN A 247 5.49 46.42 -17.56
N LYS A 248 6.23 46.20 -16.47
CA LYS A 248 7.40 47.02 -16.11
C LYS A 248 8.55 46.87 -17.10
N GLN A 249 8.74 45.69 -17.68
CA GLN A 249 9.75 45.48 -18.73
C GLN A 249 9.36 46.16 -20.05
N ILE A 250 8.10 46.07 -20.48
CA ILE A 250 7.64 46.68 -21.74
C ILE A 250 7.71 48.22 -21.67
N GLY A 251 7.38 48.81 -20.51
CA GLY A 251 7.48 50.27 -20.31
C GLY A 251 8.90 50.85 -20.33
N ILE A 252 9.95 50.00 -20.36
CA ILE A 252 11.35 50.43 -20.52
C ILE A 252 11.76 50.44 -22.00
N PHE A 253 11.05 49.74 -22.89
CA PHE A 253 11.39 49.69 -24.32
C PHE A 253 10.65 50.73 -25.18
N ASP A 254 9.57 51.33 -24.67
CA ASP A 254 8.76 52.33 -25.40
C ASP A 254 9.20 53.79 -25.14
N SER A 255 10.28 54.03 -24.39
CA SER A 255 10.75 55.39 -24.08
C SER A 255 11.74 55.99 -25.09
N ASP A 256 12.19 55.23 -26.09
CA ASP A 256 13.31 55.62 -26.96
C ASP A 256 12.89 55.75 -28.44
N GLY A 257 11.72 56.36 -28.71
CA GLY A 257 11.23 56.58 -30.07
C GLY A 257 10.31 57.78 -30.24
N GLU A 258 10.87 58.87 -30.77
CA GLU A 258 10.22 60.02 -31.43
C GLU A 258 9.56 61.12 -30.57
N GLU A 259 10.39 62.06 -30.08
CA GLU A 259 10.00 63.47 -30.05
C GLU A 259 10.00 64.03 -31.49
N VAL A 260 8.83 64.06 -32.14
CA VAL A 260 8.60 64.94 -33.30
C VAL A 260 7.74 66.11 -32.84
N ILE A 261 8.42 67.22 -32.59
CA ILE A 261 7.86 68.56 -32.38
C ILE A 261 7.06 68.95 -33.64
N ASN A 262 5.76 69.21 -33.51
CA ASN A 262 5.03 69.97 -34.51
C ASN A 262 4.06 70.97 -33.86
N ASN A 263 4.58 72.15 -33.59
CA ASN A 263 3.81 73.36 -33.29
C ASN A 263 2.98 73.74 -34.53
N LYS A 264 1.65 73.62 -34.46
CA LYS A 264 0.75 74.46 -35.26
C LYS A 264 -0.35 75.05 -34.38
N LYS A 265 -0.31 76.38 -34.38
CA LYS A 265 -1.13 77.37 -33.69
C LYS A 265 -2.63 77.13 -33.78
N ASP A 266 -3.28 77.33 -32.64
CA ASP A 266 -4.70 77.63 -32.52
C ASP A 266 -5.05 78.89 -33.32
N GLU A 267 -6.03 78.76 -34.22
CA GLU A 267 -6.86 79.87 -34.68
C GLU A 267 -8.13 79.90 -33.81
N THR A 268 -8.21 80.95 -33.01
CA THR A 268 -9.41 81.40 -32.30
C THR A 268 -10.51 81.79 -33.27
N GLY A 269 -11.76 81.39 -32.98
CA GLY A 269 -12.95 81.90 -33.64
C GLY A 269 -14.20 81.65 -32.81
N GLU A 270 -14.61 82.71 -32.10
CA GLU A 270 -15.95 83.05 -31.58
C GLU A 270 -16.67 82.14 -30.57
#